data_AF-A0A538C642-F1
#
_entry.id   AF-A0A538C642-F1
#
_cell.length_a   1.000
_cell.length_b   1.000
_cell.length_c   1.000
_cell.angle_alpha   90.00
_cell.angle_beta   90.00
_cell.angle_gamma   90.00
#
_symmetry.space_group_name_H-M   'P 1'
#
loop_
_entity.id
_entity.type
_entity.pdbx_description
1 polymer ?
#
loop_
_entity_poly.entity_id
_entity_poly.type
_entity_poly.pdbx_seq_one_letter_code
_entity_poly.pdbx_strand_id
1 'polypeptide(L)'
;MTVRKTMLAASAAALMSTPVWAIPSQASSSHANGHAPKTTPVGPPSNRPADEHGLVKGKSGAPSNHGKSHKCSPHKVAFIVSGTLVELIGFHENTDGTFSGEIKLTVKRTNHHARGEKEGTVEKTYTLTNVHVTFGLSDVNKDGKVNLEDVKAGDRVKLIGKVTKIAKKCDHTHFEAQKTIRKVVFNAAS
;
A
#
# COMPACT_ATOMS: atom_id res chain seq x y z
N MET A 1 11.50 36.35 32.86
CA MET A 1 10.81 35.58 33.92
C MET A 1 9.38 36.08 34.02
N THR A 2 8.42 35.33 33.50
CA THR A 2 7.00 35.63 33.73
C THR A 2 6.25 34.31 33.71
N VAL A 3 5.97 33.83 34.92
CA VAL A 3 5.25 32.60 35.24
C VAL A 3 3.75 32.93 35.17
N ARG A 4 2.96 32.15 34.43
CA ARG A 4 1.51 32.09 34.64
C ARG A 4 1.03 30.65 34.73
N LYS A 5 0.29 30.46 35.82
CA LYS A 5 -0.18 29.24 36.48
C LYS A 5 -1.56 28.84 35.94
N THR A 6 -1.73 27.53 35.79
CA THR A 6 -2.90 26.66 36.09
C THR A 6 -4.32 27.10 35.73
N MET A 7 -5.10 26.17 35.16
CA MET A 7 -6.27 25.58 35.84
C MET A 7 -6.57 24.17 35.30
N LEU A 8 -6.77 23.24 36.26
CA LEU A 8 -7.35 21.91 36.07
C LEU A 8 -8.86 22.04 35.81
N ALA A 9 -9.42 21.12 35.01
CA ALA A 9 -10.83 20.73 35.11
C ALA A 9 -10.93 19.21 35.03
N ALA A 10 -11.76 18.66 35.91
CA ALA A 10 -11.84 17.25 36.27
C ALA A 10 -13.07 16.55 35.64
N SER A 11 -12.96 15.22 35.59
CA SER A 11 -14.04 14.23 35.75
C SER A 11 -15.03 13.99 34.61
N ALA A 12 -15.02 12.75 34.07
CA ALA A 12 -16.16 11.84 34.14
C ALA A 12 -15.72 10.40 33.79
N ALA A 13 -15.83 9.49 34.77
CA ALA A 13 -15.66 8.06 34.57
C ALA A 13 -16.96 7.47 33.99
N ALA A 14 -16.85 6.72 32.89
CA ALA A 14 -17.91 5.85 32.41
C ALA A 14 -17.37 4.42 32.37
N LEU A 15 -17.84 3.61 33.32
CA LEU A 15 -17.77 2.16 33.27
C LEU A 15 -18.78 1.68 32.20
N MET A 16 -18.43 0.63 31.44
CA MET A 16 -19.22 -0.61 31.32
C MET A 16 -18.96 -1.39 30.00
N SER A 17 -18.85 -2.71 30.20
CA SER A 17 -19.11 -3.82 29.26
C SER A 17 -18.00 -4.24 28.27
N THR A 18 -17.34 -5.34 28.64
CA THR A 18 -16.56 -6.19 27.74
C THR A 18 -17.38 -7.43 27.37
N PRO A 19 -17.51 -7.78 26.08
CA PRO A 19 -17.79 -9.15 25.70
C PRO A 19 -16.49 -9.95 25.52
N VAL A 20 -16.34 -10.96 26.36
CA VAL A 20 -15.31 -12.02 26.35
C VAL A 20 -15.63 -13.01 25.23
N TRP A 21 -14.81 -13.06 24.18
CA TRP A 21 -14.73 -14.21 23.27
C TRP A 21 -13.27 -14.61 23.10
N ALA A 22 -12.82 -15.42 24.05
CA ALA A 22 -11.61 -16.21 23.94
C ALA A 22 -11.91 -17.47 23.12
N ILE A 23 -11.23 -17.66 22.00
CA ILE A 23 -11.05 -18.97 21.37
C ILE A 23 -9.58 -19.09 20.94
N PRO A 24 -8.73 -19.77 21.72
CA PRO A 24 -7.43 -20.22 21.24
C PRO A 24 -7.60 -21.51 20.43
N SER A 25 -7.52 -21.42 19.11
CA SER A 25 -7.31 -22.60 18.27
C SER A 25 -5.84 -22.99 18.38
N GLN A 26 -5.61 -24.12 19.01
CA GLN A 26 -4.30 -24.72 19.22
C GLN A 26 -3.53 -24.89 17.90
N ALA A 27 -2.25 -24.57 17.95
CA ALA A 27 -1.28 -24.94 16.95
C ALA A 27 -1.10 -26.47 16.95
N SER A 28 -1.37 -27.12 15.81
CA SER A 28 -0.92 -28.49 15.56
C SER A 28 0.48 -28.44 14.97
N SER A 29 1.49 -28.72 15.81
CA SER A 29 2.82 -29.10 15.38
C SER A 29 2.82 -30.58 14.97
N SER A 30 2.82 -30.86 13.67
CA SER A 30 3.27 -32.15 13.16
C SER A 30 4.55 -31.96 12.36
N HIS A 31 5.68 -32.29 13.00
CA HIS A 31 6.90 -32.62 12.31
C HIS A 31 6.64 -33.88 11.47
N ALA A 32 6.64 -33.76 10.16
CA ALA A 32 6.82 -34.87 9.25
C ALA A 32 8.07 -34.60 8.41
N ASN A 33 9.17 -35.25 8.79
CA ASN A 33 10.31 -35.46 7.91
C ASN A 33 9.82 -36.29 6.72
N GLY A 34 9.80 -35.72 5.53
CA GLY A 34 9.35 -36.40 4.33
C GLY A 34 9.71 -35.65 3.05
N HIS A 35 10.88 -35.98 2.52
CA HIS A 35 11.29 -35.95 1.10
C HIS A 35 10.35 -35.24 0.12
N ALA A 36 10.85 -34.15 -0.47
CA ALA A 36 10.20 -33.42 -1.55
C ALA A 36 10.03 -34.32 -2.80
N PRO A 37 8.81 -34.47 -3.36
CA PRO A 37 8.66 -34.87 -4.75
C PRO A 37 8.79 -33.62 -5.63
N LYS A 38 9.92 -33.53 -6.36
CA LYS A 38 10.01 -32.70 -7.57
C LYS A 38 9.06 -33.30 -8.61
N THR A 39 7.85 -32.76 -8.73
CA THR A 39 7.00 -33.04 -9.89
C THR A 39 6.54 -31.71 -10.49
N THR A 40 7.25 -31.30 -11.53
CA THR A 40 6.78 -30.36 -12.53
C THR A 40 5.48 -30.91 -13.13
N PRO A 41 4.40 -30.13 -13.27
CA PRO A 41 3.28 -30.51 -14.12
C PRO A 41 3.77 -30.47 -15.56
N VAL A 42 4.15 -31.62 -16.10
CA VAL A 42 4.31 -31.81 -17.53
C VAL A 42 2.90 -31.80 -18.11
N GLY A 43 2.55 -30.72 -18.81
CA GLY A 43 1.34 -30.68 -19.63
C GLY A 43 1.33 -31.82 -20.65
N PRO A 44 0.16 -32.20 -21.17
CA PRO A 44 0.03 -33.35 -22.06
C PRO A 44 0.96 -33.25 -23.27
N PRO A 45 1.53 -34.37 -23.76
CA PRO A 45 2.44 -34.37 -24.90
C PRO A 45 1.73 -33.79 -26.12
N SER A 46 2.25 -32.67 -26.60
CA SER A 46 1.87 -32.08 -27.89
C SER A 46 2.46 -32.95 -29.00
N ASN A 47 1.69 -33.94 -29.45
CA ASN A 47 1.90 -34.56 -30.76
C ASN A 47 1.56 -33.52 -31.84
N ARG A 48 2.53 -32.66 -32.18
CA ARG A 48 2.51 -31.90 -33.41
C ARG A 48 3.65 -32.41 -34.29
N PRO A 49 3.36 -32.97 -35.48
CA PRO A 49 4.39 -33.19 -36.47
C PRO A 49 5.02 -31.86 -36.86
N ALA A 50 6.34 -31.88 -37.05
CA ALA A 50 7.12 -30.76 -37.52
C ALA A 50 6.93 -30.65 -39.03
N ASP A 51 5.93 -29.87 -39.47
CA ASP A 51 5.70 -29.60 -40.89
C ASP A 51 6.30 -28.25 -41.30
N GLU A 52 7.39 -28.40 -42.04
CA GLU A 52 7.88 -27.66 -43.21
C GLU A 52 7.35 -26.26 -43.53
N HIS A 53 8.32 -25.46 -43.99
CA HIS A 53 8.17 -24.17 -44.65
C HIS A 53 7.27 -24.24 -45.89
N GLY A 54 5.99 -23.90 -45.73
CA GLY A 54 5.06 -23.68 -46.83
C GLY A 54 4.86 -22.20 -47.15
N LEU A 55 5.55 -21.70 -48.18
CA LEU A 55 5.15 -20.49 -48.91
C LEU A 55 3.72 -20.66 -49.46
N VAL A 56 2.77 -19.83 -49.04
CA VAL A 56 1.58 -19.56 -49.88
C VAL A 56 1.21 -18.07 -49.84
N LYS A 57 1.30 -17.48 -51.03
CA LYS A 57 0.82 -16.14 -51.40
C LYS A 57 -0.68 -15.99 -51.17
N GLY A 58 -1.06 -14.84 -50.63
CA GLY A 58 -2.20 -14.04 -51.10
C GLY A 58 -3.59 -14.42 -50.61
N LYS A 59 -4.08 -13.68 -49.61
CA LYS A 59 -5.49 -13.30 -49.54
C LYS A 59 -5.60 -11.83 -49.14
N SER A 60 -5.97 -11.03 -50.13
CA SER A 60 -6.67 -9.74 -50.06
C SER A 60 -6.91 -9.19 -48.65
N GLY A 61 -6.11 -8.19 -48.28
CA GLY A 61 -6.26 -7.43 -47.05
C GLY A 61 -7.57 -6.66 -47.04
N ALA A 62 -8.53 -7.14 -46.27
CA ALA A 62 -9.53 -6.25 -45.70
C ALA A 62 -8.78 -5.24 -44.82
N PRO A 63 -9.08 -3.94 -44.88
CA PRO A 63 -8.53 -3.00 -43.91
C PRO A 63 -9.05 -3.45 -42.55
N SER A 64 -8.20 -4.10 -41.75
CA SER A 64 -8.53 -4.35 -40.36
C SER A 64 -8.63 -2.98 -39.73
N ASN A 65 -9.85 -2.49 -39.55
CA ASN A 65 -10.15 -1.36 -38.69
C ASN A 65 -9.60 -1.73 -37.31
N HIS A 66 -8.35 -1.34 -37.07
CA HIS A 66 -7.74 -1.41 -35.76
C HIS A 66 -8.51 -0.43 -34.89
N GLY A 67 -9.60 -0.92 -34.30
CA GLY A 67 -10.39 -0.18 -33.32
C GLY A 67 -9.43 0.44 -32.32
N LYS A 68 -9.67 1.71 -31.99
CA LYS A 68 -8.85 2.52 -31.08
C LYS A 68 -8.38 1.64 -29.93
N SER A 69 -7.10 1.31 -29.94
CA SER A 69 -6.54 0.35 -29.02
C SER A 69 -6.73 0.89 -27.60
N HIS A 70 -7.57 0.23 -26.79
CA HIS A 70 -7.75 0.54 -25.37
C HIS A 70 -6.44 0.50 -24.57
N LYS A 71 -5.34 0.05 -25.18
CA LYS A 71 -4.00 0.02 -24.61
C LYS A 71 -3.47 1.42 -24.26
N CYS A 72 -3.99 2.50 -24.86
CA CYS A 72 -3.56 3.87 -24.56
C CYS A 72 -4.46 4.64 -23.59
N SER A 73 -5.35 3.94 -22.88
CA SER A 73 -6.12 4.55 -21.80
C SER A 73 -5.33 4.53 -20.47
N PRO A 74 -5.40 5.60 -19.67
CA PRO A 74 -4.88 5.60 -18.31
C PRO A 74 -5.50 4.48 -17.47
N HIS A 75 -4.66 3.77 -16.73
CA HIS A 75 -5.09 2.73 -15.79
C HIS A 75 -4.37 2.87 -14.45
N LYS A 76 -5.02 2.42 -13.37
CA LYS A 76 -4.53 2.56 -12.00
C LYS A 76 -3.67 1.36 -11.62
N VAL A 77 -2.40 1.58 -11.30
CA VAL A 77 -1.49 0.56 -10.75
C VAL A 77 -1.22 0.81 -9.27
N ALA A 78 -0.72 -0.20 -8.56
CA ALA A 78 -0.39 -0.05 -7.15
C ALA A 78 0.76 0.94 -6.94
N PHE A 79 0.61 1.82 -5.96
CA PHE A 79 1.64 2.76 -5.51
C PHE A 79 1.97 2.44 -4.05
N ILE A 80 3.22 2.12 -3.74
CA ILE A 80 3.64 1.78 -2.38
C ILE A 80 4.95 2.49 -2.06
N VAL A 81 4.92 3.24 -0.96
CA VAL A 81 6.07 3.94 -0.38
C VAL A 81 6.20 3.48 1.06
N SER A 82 7.43 3.24 1.52
CA SER A 82 7.73 2.92 2.89
C SER A 82 8.95 3.69 3.36
N GLY A 83 8.90 4.17 4.59
CA GLY A 83 9.92 5.08 5.11
C GLY A 83 9.87 5.17 6.62
N THR A 84 10.57 6.18 7.11
CA THR A 84 10.54 6.58 8.51
C THR A 84 9.73 7.86 8.63
N LEU A 85 8.86 7.92 9.64
CA LEU A 85 8.08 9.10 9.97
C LEU A 85 9.00 10.22 10.44
N VAL A 86 8.90 11.37 9.80
CA VAL A 86 9.53 12.60 10.29
C VAL A 86 8.51 13.36 11.14
N GLU A 87 7.34 13.60 10.58
CA GLU A 87 6.32 14.44 11.21
C GLU A 87 4.92 14.16 10.63
N LEU A 88 3.90 14.38 11.45
CA LEU A 88 2.49 14.44 11.05
C LEU A 88 2.02 15.89 11.13
N ILE A 89 1.42 16.40 10.05
CA ILE A 89 1.02 17.80 9.95
C ILE A 89 -0.49 17.84 9.72
N GLY A 90 -1.24 18.39 10.67
CA GLY A 90 -2.71 18.49 10.60
C GLY A 90 -3.41 17.13 10.44
N PHE A 91 -2.77 16.04 10.87
CA PHE A 91 -3.30 14.69 10.71
C PHE A 91 -4.34 14.39 11.78
N HIS A 92 -5.57 14.07 11.38
CA HIS A 92 -6.70 13.87 12.29
C HIS A 92 -7.66 12.80 11.75
N GLU A 93 -8.45 12.24 12.66
CA GLU A 93 -9.54 11.33 12.34
C GLU A 93 -10.79 12.12 11.91
N ASN A 94 -11.43 11.66 10.84
CA ASN A 94 -12.68 12.16 10.31
C ASN A 94 -13.85 11.48 11.01
N THR A 95 -15.06 12.02 10.87
CA THR A 95 -16.28 11.47 11.47
C THR A 95 -16.66 10.07 10.98
N ASP A 96 -16.14 9.64 9.83
CA ASP A 96 -16.36 8.31 9.24
C ASP A 96 -15.28 7.28 9.65
N GLY A 97 -14.35 7.64 10.54
CA GLY A 97 -13.24 6.80 10.99
C GLY A 97 -12.08 6.70 10.00
N THR A 98 -12.10 7.48 8.91
CA THR A 98 -10.93 7.67 8.04
C THR A 98 -10.05 8.80 8.58
N PHE A 99 -8.87 9.01 7.99
CA PHE A 99 -7.94 10.05 8.41
C PHE A 99 -7.58 10.99 7.26
N SER A 100 -7.31 12.24 7.58
CA SER A 100 -6.90 13.28 6.63
C SER A 100 -5.77 14.14 7.22
N GLY A 101 -4.93 14.71 6.36
CA GLY A 101 -3.82 15.58 6.75
C GLY A 101 -2.58 15.33 5.90
N GLU A 102 -1.41 15.66 6.42
CA GLU A 102 -0.14 15.48 5.72
C GLU A 102 0.84 14.64 6.54
N ILE A 103 1.64 13.83 5.85
CA ILE A 103 2.69 13.03 6.46
C ILE A 103 4.01 13.32 5.77
N LYS A 104 5.02 13.68 6.56
CA LYS A 104 6.40 13.86 6.11
C LYS A 104 7.20 12.61 6.40
N LEU A 105 7.79 12.02 5.36
CA LEU A 105 8.53 10.75 5.44
C LEU A 105 9.93 10.85 4.85
N THR A 106 10.89 10.21 5.50
CA THR A 106 12.16 9.83 4.87
C THR A 106 11.95 8.50 4.15
N VAL A 107 11.86 8.54 2.83
CA VAL A 107 11.55 7.37 2.00
C VAL A 107 12.73 6.38 1.99
N LYS A 108 12.48 5.12 2.41
CA LYS A 108 13.50 4.06 2.44
C LYS A 108 13.29 3.01 1.35
N ARG A 109 12.04 2.65 1.07
CA ARG A 109 11.67 1.59 0.11
C ARG A 109 10.44 2.02 -0.68
N THR A 110 10.40 1.60 -1.94
CA THR A 110 9.29 1.86 -2.85
C THR A 110 9.05 0.63 -3.71
N ASN A 111 7.85 0.49 -4.28
CA ASN A 111 7.62 -0.51 -5.32
C ASN A 111 8.11 -0.03 -6.69
N HIS A 112 8.09 -0.92 -7.70
CA HIS A 112 8.50 -0.60 -9.07
C HIS A 112 7.77 0.63 -9.66
N HIS A 113 6.53 0.88 -9.24
CA HIS A 113 5.73 2.00 -9.76
C HIS A 113 5.98 3.33 -9.05
N ALA A 114 6.61 3.31 -7.88
CA ALA A 114 6.95 4.49 -7.06
C ALA A 114 8.47 4.72 -6.99
N ARG A 115 9.25 4.25 -7.98
CA ARG A 115 10.72 4.37 -7.96
C ARG A 115 11.21 5.82 -7.87
N GLY A 116 10.56 6.76 -8.56
CA GLY A 116 10.88 8.19 -8.48
C GLY A 116 10.65 8.82 -7.10
N GLU A 117 9.96 8.11 -6.19
CA GLU A 117 9.85 8.55 -4.80
C GLU A 117 11.12 8.34 -3.98
N LYS A 118 12.02 7.48 -4.45
CA LYS A 118 13.25 7.12 -3.75
C LYS A 118 14.46 7.97 -4.19
N GLU A 119 14.26 8.95 -5.05
CA GLU A 119 15.35 9.77 -5.57
C GLU A 119 15.81 10.77 -4.50
N GLY A 120 17.04 10.57 -4.03
CA GLY A 120 17.63 11.30 -2.92
C GLY A 120 17.10 10.84 -1.56
N THR A 121 17.95 10.82 -0.54
CA THR A 121 17.55 10.62 0.88
C THR A 121 16.85 11.88 1.39
N VAL A 122 15.79 12.31 0.70
CA VAL A 122 15.10 13.56 0.94
C VAL A 122 13.77 13.25 1.62
N GLU A 123 13.40 14.11 2.56
CA GLU A 123 12.09 14.06 3.20
C GLU A 123 11.02 14.46 2.19
N LYS A 124 9.95 13.66 2.11
CA LYS A 124 8.82 13.92 1.22
C LYS A 124 7.55 14.05 2.00
N THR A 125 6.78 15.08 1.67
CA THR A 125 5.45 15.30 2.21
C THR A 125 4.41 14.66 1.31
N TYR A 126 3.45 13.96 1.91
CA TYR A 126 2.33 13.33 1.24
C TYR A 126 1.03 13.82 1.84
N THR A 127 0.18 14.44 1.02
CA THR A 127 -1.19 14.81 1.39
C THR A 127 -2.09 13.57 1.37
N LEU A 128 -2.90 13.44 2.41
CA LEU A 128 -3.80 12.32 2.65
C LEU A 128 -5.22 12.85 2.84
N THR A 129 -6.17 12.19 2.19
CA THR A 129 -7.59 12.54 2.28
C THR A 129 -8.38 11.25 2.39
N ASN A 130 -9.16 11.14 3.46
CA ASN A 130 -10.05 10.03 3.76
C ASN A 130 -9.35 8.66 3.63
N VAL A 131 -8.19 8.51 4.25
CA VAL A 131 -7.39 7.28 4.20
C VAL A 131 -7.68 6.38 5.38
N HIS A 132 -7.59 5.06 5.17
CA HIS A 132 -7.66 4.12 6.29
C HIS A 132 -6.30 4.02 6.99
N VAL A 133 -6.30 3.98 8.32
CA VAL A 133 -5.07 3.81 9.10
C VAL A 133 -5.05 2.44 9.76
N THR A 134 -3.86 1.86 9.88
CA THR A 134 -3.61 0.68 10.71
C THR A 134 -2.43 0.97 11.61
N PHE A 135 -2.65 0.83 12.93
CA PHE A 135 -1.62 1.00 13.94
C PHE A 135 -1.04 -0.37 14.31
N GLY A 136 0.14 -0.68 13.79
CA GLY A 136 0.99 -1.80 14.20
C GLY A 136 1.97 -1.37 15.30
N LEU A 137 1.47 -0.60 16.27
CA LEU A 137 2.20 -0.02 17.38
C LEU A 137 1.78 -0.71 18.69
N SER A 138 2.58 -0.51 19.73
CA SER A 138 2.17 -0.82 21.11
C SER A 138 1.51 0.41 21.73
N ASP A 139 0.62 0.20 22.67
CA ASP A 139 0.06 1.24 23.54
C ASP A 139 1.19 1.78 24.45
N VAL A 140 1.68 2.98 24.13
CA VAL A 140 2.81 3.62 24.82
C VAL A 140 2.32 4.44 26.01
N ASN A 141 1.15 5.06 25.89
CA ASN A 141 0.56 5.92 26.92
C ASN A 141 -0.18 5.11 28.01
N LYS A 142 -0.38 3.80 27.81
CA LYS A 142 -1.07 2.84 28.68
C LYS A 142 -2.54 3.19 28.90
N ASP A 143 -3.20 3.78 27.91
CA ASP A 143 -4.62 4.13 27.96
C ASP A 143 -5.56 2.96 27.60
N GLY A 144 -4.99 1.82 27.21
CA GLY A 144 -5.69 0.60 26.81
C GLY A 144 -6.06 0.55 25.32
N LYS A 145 -5.61 1.50 24.51
CA LYS A 145 -5.88 1.59 23.07
C LYS A 145 -4.57 1.87 22.32
N VAL A 146 -4.57 1.55 21.03
CA VAL A 146 -3.48 1.95 20.13
C VAL A 146 -4.05 2.92 19.11
N ASN A 147 -3.65 4.17 19.19
CA ASN A 147 -4.21 5.26 18.40
C ASN A 147 -3.14 6.25 17.91
N LEU A 148 -3.56 7.44 17.50
CA LEU A 148 -2.66 8.45 16.94
C LEU A 148 -1.65 9.00 17.97
N GLU A 149 -1.99 9.00 19.26
CA GLU A 149 -1.13 9.46 20.34
C GLU A 149 0.10 8.56 20.55
N ASP A 150 0.02 7.30 20.13
CA ASP A 150 1.15 6.35 20.17
C ASP A 150 2.13 6.52 19.01
N VAL A 151 1.73 7.26 17.97
CA VAL A 151 2.56 7.49 16.78
C VAL A 151 3.61 8.55 17.09
N LYS A 152 4.88 8.26 16.81
CA LYS A 152 5.97 9.20 17.02
C LYS A 152 6.93 9.28 15.84
N ALA A 153 7.65 10.40 15.74
CA ALA A 153 8.77 10.53 14.82
C ALA A 153 9.77 9.37 15.01
N GLY A 154 10.29 8.84 13.90
CA GLY A 154 11.13 7.65 13.89
C GLY A 154 10.39 6.33 13.59
N ASP A 155 9.07 6.27 13.76
CA ASP A 155 8.29 5.07 13.44
C ASP A 155 8.34 4.72 11.96
N ARG A 156 8.12 3.44 11.65
CA ARG A 156 8.07 2.96 10.26
C ARG A 156 6.69 3.20 9.69
N VAL A 157 6.64 3.83 8.53
CA VAL A 157 5.38 4.12 7.82
C VAL A 157 5.36 3.42 6.48
N LYS A 158 4.21 2.88 6.12
CA LYS A 158 3.91 2.38 4.78
C LYS A 158 2.67 3.07 4.23
N LEU A 159 2.85 3.81 3.14
CA LEU A 159 1.78 4.41 2.34
C LEU A 159 1.40 3.46 1.22
N ILE A 160 0.11 3.16 1.11
CA ILE A 160 -0.44 2.24 0.10
C ILE A 160 -1.53 2.99 -0.66
N GLY A 161 -1.40 3.00 -1.98
CA GLY A 161 -2.28 3.75 -2.86
C GLY A 161 -2.30 3.23 -4.29
N LYS A 162 -2.73 4.12 -5.17
CA LYS A 162 -2.74 3.93 -6.63
C LYS A 162 -2.04 5.09 -7.30
N VAL A 163 -1.46 4.82 -8.46
CA VAL A 163 -0.97 5.84 -9.39
C VAL A 163 -1.51 5.54 -10.78
N THR A 164 -1.94 6.56 -11.52
CA THR A 164 -2.33 6.37 -12.92
C THR A 164 -1.11 6.17 -13.79
N LYS A 165 -1.23 5.32 -14.82
CA LYS A 165 -0.21 5.09 -15.84
C LYS A 165 -0.84 4.89 -17.20
N ILE A 166 -0.06 5.20 -18.23
CA ILE A 166 -0.34 4.83 -19.62
C ILE A 166 0.76 3.91 -20.13
N ALA A 167 0.45 3.13 -21.17
CA ALA A 167 1.42 2.21 -21.74
C ALA A 167 2.61 2.96 -22.37
N LYS A 168 3.79 2.33 -22.35
CA LYS A 168 5.05 2.94 -22.80
C LYS A 168 5.05 3.37 -24.27
N LYS A 169 4.23 2.72 -25.12
CA LYS A 169 4.13 2.99 -26.56
C LYS A 169 3.06 4.02 -26.93
N CYS A 170 2.43 4.63 -25.93
CA CYS A 170 1.44 5.67 -26.13
C CYS A 170 2.10 7.05 -26.06
N ASP A 171 1.39 8.08 -26.48
CA ASP A 171 1.82 9.46 -26.31
C ASP A 171 1.66 9.92 -24.85
N HIS A 172 2.69 10.54 -24.29
CA HIS A 172 2.76 10.98 -22.89
C HIS A 172 2.66 12.51 -22.76
N THR A 173 2.59 13.26 -23.87
CA THR A 173 2.68 14.73 -23.89
C THR A 173 1.67 15.44 -22.99
N HIS A 174 0.48 14.86 -22.82
CA HIS A 174 -0.59 15.42 -21.97
C HIS A 174 -0.96 14.51 -20.80
N PHE A 175 -0.11 13.55 -20.45
CA PHE A 175 -0.40 12.60 -19.38
C PHE A 175 0.25 13.05 -18.07
N GLU A 176 -0.56 13.41 -17.09
CA GLU A 176 -0.13 13.63 -15.72
C GLU A 176 -0.50 12.44 -14.82
N ALA A 177 0.50 11.90 -14.12
CA ALA A 177 0.29 10.77 -13.22
C ALA A 177 -0.36 11.24 -11.90
N GLN A 178 -1.61 10.85 -11.70
CA GLN A 178 -2.36 11.12 -10.47
C GLN A 178 -2.06 10.06 -9.43
N LYS A 179 -1.70 10.49 -8.22
CA LYS A 179 -1.45 9.62 -7.06
C LYS A 179 -2.64 9.71 -6.11
N THR A 180 -3.06 8.59 -5.57
CA THR A 180 -4.09 8.53 -4.55
C THR A 180 -3.65 7.56 -3.47
N ILE A 181 -3.38 8.06 -2.27
CA ILE A 181 -3.09 7.22 -1.11
C ILE A 181 -4.44 6.81 -0.51
N ARG A 182 -4.55 5.54 -0.10
CA ARG A 182 -5.79 4.95 0.42
C ARG A 182 -5.62 4.37 1.81
N LYS A 183 -4.40 3.95 2.14
CA LYS A 183 -4.09 3.34 3.42
C LYS A 183 -2.72 3.76 3.91
N VAL A 184 -2.62 3.99 5.21
CA VAL A 184 -1.38 4.21 5.96
C VAL A 184 -1.24 3.11 6.99
N VAL A 185 -0.03 2.59 7.15
CA VAL A 185 0.30 1.63 8.20
C VAL A 185 1.47 2.18 9.00
N PHE A 186 1.26 2.42 10.28
CA PHE A 186 2.30 2.76 11.24
C PHE A 186 2.81 1.49 11.90
N ASN A 187 4.11 1.36 12.09
CA ASN A 187 4.72 0.27 12.86
C ASN A 187 5.85 0.83 13.70
N ALA A 188 6.16 0.18 14.81
CA ALA A 188 7.24 0.61 15.68
C ALA A 188 8.55 0.71 14.90
N ALA A 189 9.41 1.65 15.28
CA ALA A 189 10.78 1.75 14.78
C ALA A 189 11.49 0.38 14.82
N SER A 190 12.39 0.14 13.85
CA SER A 190 13.29 -1.03 13.84
C SER A 190 14.63 -0.67 14.44
#